data_AF-A0A091BUP7-F1
#
_entry.id   AF-A0A091BUP7-F1
#
_cell.length_a   1.000
_cell.length_b   1.000
_cell.length_c   1.000
_cell.angle_alpha   90.00
_cell.angle_beta   90.00
_cell.angle_gamma   90.00
#
_symmetry.space_group_name_H-M   'P 1'
#
loop_
_entity.id
_entity.type
_entity.pdbx_description
1 polymer ?
#
loop_
_entity_poly.entity_id
_entity_poly.type
_entity_poly.pdbx_seq_one_letter_code
_entity_poly.pdbx_strand_id
1 'polypeptide(L)' 'MPRQIAMYLCRNLTDYSLPKIGAEFGGKDHTTVIHAYEKVNQLLEENETIKNEVKEIKNLLME' A
#
# COMPACT_ATOMS: atom_id res chain seq x y z
N MET A 1 8.63 -3.79 -2.42
CA MET A 1 7.58 -4.37 -3.29
C MET A 1 6.40 -4.94 -2.50
N PRO A 2 6.32 -6.20 -2.00
CA PRO A 2 5.10 -6.67 -1.32
C PRO A 2 4.66 -5.83 -0.11
N ARG A 3 5.62 -5.44 0.75
CA ARG A 3 5.35 -4.58 1.91
C ARG A 3 4.81 -3.20 1.53
N GLN A 4 5.29 -2.62 0.44
CA GLN A 4 4.85 -1.29 0.00
C GLN A 4 3.42 -1.36 -0.56
N ILE A 5 3.11 -2.42 -1.31
CA ILE A 5 1.74 -2.70 -1.77
C ILE A 5 0.79 -2.87 -0.58
N ALA A 6 1.20 -3.62 0.45
CA ALA A 6 0.40 -3.78 1.66
C ALA A 6 0.16 -2.43 2.38
N MET A 7 1.20 -1.59 2.54
CA MET A 7 1.05 -0.24 3.11
C MET A 7 0.11 0.64 2.28
N TYR A 8 0.24 0.60 0.94
CA TYR A 8 -0.64 1.30 0.02
C TYR A 8 -2.10 0.86 0.18
N LEU A 9 -2.36 -0.45 0.24
CA LEU A 9 -3.69 -1.00 0.43
C LEU A 9 -4.26 -0.61 1.80
N CYS A 10 -3.50 -0.74 2.89
CA CYS A 10 -3.95 -0.29 4.21
C CYS A 10 -4.37 1.19 4.19
N ARG A 11 -3.64 2.06 3.47
CA ARG A 11 -3.98 3.48 3.39
C ARG A 11 -5.26 3.76 2.58
N ASN A 12 -5.59 2.92 1.61
CA ASN A 12 -6.78 3.06 0.77
C ASN A 12 -8.01 2.35 1.35
N LEU A 13 -7.81 1.30 2.14
CA LEU A 13 -8.87 0.40 2.61
C LEU A 13 -9.26 0.60 4.08
N THR A 14 -8.53 1.45 4.79
CA THR A 14 -8.76 1.71 6.23
C THR A 14 -8.62 3.20 6.53
N ASP A 15 -9.23 3.61 7.64
CA ASP A 15 -9.10 4.97 8.17
C ASP A 15 -7.88 5.14 9.09
N TYR A 16 -6.94 4.18 9.10
CA TYR A 16 -5.76 4.27 9.94
C TYR A 16 -4.83 5.40 9.53
N SER A 17 -4.29 6.09 10.53
CA SER A 17 -3.29 7.14 10.35
C SER A 17 -1.96 6.57 9.86
N LEU A 18 -1.16 7.38 9.15
CA LEU A 18 0.17 6.98 8.67
C LEU A 18 1.09 6.46 9.80
N PRO A 19 1.13 7.07 11.01
CA PRO A 19 1.88 6.51 12.12
C PRO A 19 1.37 5.13 12.56
N LYS A 20 0.04 4.93 12.60
CA LYS A 20 -0.54 3.64 12.99
C LYS A 20 -0.18 2.56 11.98
N ILE A 21 -0.30 2.85 10.68
CA ILE A 21 0.12 1.93 9.62
C ILE A 21 1.61 1.60 9.79
N GLY A 22 2.48 2.61 9.91
CA GLY A 22 3.92 2.40 10.10
C GLY A 22 4.25 1.50 11.30
N ALA A 23 3.56 1.71 12.43
CA ALA A 23 3.70 0.89 13.63
C ALA A 23 3.39 -0.60 13.38
N GLU A 24 2.28 -0.91 12.70
CA GLU A 24 1.89 -2.29 12.36
C GLU A 24 2.88 -2.97 11.39
N PHE A 25 3.58 -2.18 10.56
CA PHE A 25 4.61 -2.69 9.65
C PHE A 25 6.00 -2.78 10.30
N GLY A 26 6.06 -3.08 11.59
CA GLY A 26 7.30 -3.29 12.35
C GLY A 26 7.93 -1.98 12.84
N GLY A 27 7.11 -1.04 13.31
CA GLY A 27 7.61 0.22 13.89
C GLY A 27 8.21 1.17 12.86
N LYS A 28 7.75 1.14 11.62
CA LYS A 28 8.23 2.04 10.56
C LYS A 28 7.75 3.46 10.77
N ASP A 29 8.61 4.41 10.39
CA ASP A 29 8.27 5.82 10.39
C ASP A 29 7.12 6.09 9.41
N HIS A 30 6.22 7.02 9.77
CA HIS A 30 5.11 7.44 8.90
C HIS A 30 5.57 7.90 7.51
N THR A 31 6.76 8.50 7.38
CA THR A 31 7.37 8.86 6.09
C THR A 31 7.67 7.63 5.22
N THR A 32 7.98 6.48 5.82
CA THR A 32 8.13 5.22 5.07
C THR A 32 6.82 4.81 4.41
N VAL A 33 5.69 5.04 5.10
CA VAL A 33 4.35 4.78 4.54
C VAL A 33 4.04 5.74 3.40
N ILE A 34 4.42 7.02 3.53
CA ILE A 34 4.30 8.02 2.45
C ILE A 34 5.08 7.58 1.22
N HIS A 35 6.36 7.24 1.38
CA HIS A 35 7.19 6.78 0.27
C HIS A 35 6.68 5.47 -0.35
N ALA A 36 6.17 4.55 0.46
CA ALA A 36 5.54 3.34 -0.07
C ALA A 36 4.30 3.66 -0.91
N TYR A 37 3.46 4.58 -0.44
CA TYR A 37 2.24 5.00 -1.12
C TYR A 37 2.56 5.68 -2.47
N GLU A 38 3.47 6.65 -2.47
CA GLU A 38 3.93 7.34 -3.69
C GLU A 38 4.55 6.36 -4.69
N LYS A 39 5.42 5.47 -4.20
CA LYS A 39 6.09 4.49 -5.08
C LYS A 39 5.11 3.53 -5.73
N VAL A 40 4.09 3.07 -4.99
CA VAL A 40 3.08 2.18 -5.55
C VAL A 40 2.21 2.94 -6.56
N ASN A 41 1.79 4.18 -6.30
CA ASN A 41 1.04 4.98 -7.29
C ASN A 41 1.80 5.11 -8.61
N GLN A 42 3.08 5.45 -8.56
CA GLN A 42 3.92 5.52 -9.77
C GLN A 42 3.94 4.18 -10.52
N LEU A 43 4.08 3.07 -9.80
CA LEU A 43 4.11 1.74 -10.43
C LEU A 43 2.76 1.34 -11.03
N LEU A 44 1.64 1.79 -10.46
CA LEU A 44 0.31 1.55 -11.03
C LEU A 44 0.10 2.29 -12.35
N GLU A 45 0.82 3.40 -12.57
CA GLU A 45 0.81 4.15 -13.83
C GLU A 45 1.77 3.54 -14.86
N GLU A 46 2.93 3.06 -14.42
CA GLU A 46 4.00 2.59 -15.30
C GLU A 46 3.91 1.10 -15.66
N ASN A 47 3.20 0.28 -14.87
CA ASN A 47 3.23 -1.17 -14.98
C ASN A 47 1.82 -1.80 -14.84
N GLU A 48 1.26 -2.20 -15.99
CA GLU A 48 -0.05 -2.86 -16.05
C GLU A 48 -0.10 -4.21 -15.32
N THR A 49 1.01 -4.97 -15.25
CA THR A 49 1.05 -6.21 -14.47
C THR A 49 0.86 -5.93 -12.99
N ILE A 50 1.62 -4.99 -12.43
CA ILE A 50 1.48 -4.59 -11.01
C ILE A 50 0.08 -4.05 -10.74
N LYS A 51 -0.48 -3.27 -11.66
CA LYS A 51 -1.85 -2.74 -11.54
C LYS A 51 -2.89 -3.84 -11.46
N ASN A 52 -2.77 -4.89 -12.28
CA ASN A 52 -3.67 -6.03 -12.24
C ASN A 52 -3.49 -6.84 -10.94
N GLU A 53 -2.25 -7.13 -10.52
CA GLU A 53 -1.98 -7.83 -9.25
C GLU A 53 -2.55 -7.09 -8.04
N VAL A 54 -2.35 -5.76 -7.96
CA VAL A 54 -2.89 -4.94 -6.86
C VAL A 54 -4.41 -4.91 -6.88
N LYS A 55 -5.04 -4.88 -8.06
CA LYS A 55 -6.49 -4.96 -8.22
C LYS A 55 -7.04 -6.30 -7.75
N GLU A 56 -6.40 -7.40 -8.10
CA GLU A 56 -6.80 -8.74 -7.66
C GLU A 56 -6.72 -8.89 -6.14
N ILE A 57 -5.60 -8.47 -5.53
CA ILE A 57 -5.45 -8.48 -4.07
C ILE A 57 -6.51 -7.61 -3.42
N LYS A 58 -6.78 -6.42 -3.96
CA LYS A 58 -7.83 -5.52 -3.44
C LYS A 58 -9.21 -6.17 -3.48
N ASN A 59 -9.55 -6.86 -4.57
CA ASN A 59 -10.83 -7.56 -4.68
C ASN A 59 -10.94 -8.68 -3.63
N LEU A 60 -9.90 -9.49 -3.46
CA LEU A 60 -9.87 -10.57 -2.47
C LEU A 60 -10.04 -10.07 -1.03
N LEU A 61 -9.58 -8.86 -0.72
CA LEU A 61 -9.74 -8.25 0.60
C LEU A 61 -11.13 -7.63 0.85
N MET A 62 -11.93 -7.43 -0.21
CA MET A 62 -13.27 -6.84 -0.14
C MET A 62 -14.40 -7.86 -0.23
N GLU A 63 -14.08 -9.12 -0.52
CA GLU A 63 -14.99 -10.26 -0.42
C GLU A 63 -15.19 -10.66 1.05
#